data_AF-A0A818R2S6-F1
#
_entry.id   AF-A0A818R2S6-F1
#
_cell.length_a   1.000
_cell.length_b   1.000
_cell.length_c   1.000
_cell.angle_alpha   90.00
_cell.angle_beta   90.00
_cell.angle_gamma   90.00
#
_symmetry.space_group_name_H-M   'P 1'
#
loop_
_entity.id
_entity.type
_entity.pdbx_description
1 polymer ?
#
loop_
_entity_poly.entity_id
_entity_poly.type
_entity_poly.pdbx_seq_one_letter_code
_entity_poly.pdbx_strand_id
1 'polypeptide(L)'
;MLTIAIDHNDLLAKLSHDHVSRKNIDESDLSVSFHNNTDKSHTSLNGSFLWLQLYLEVLLRMEPSASAKAELVQICRKHYQGNDQELMKVEKFDQTYVPSDAVTWYTRDCFIYRLINKALRVQDINLLFAFRFLILDIFNQLQVEKSRLRRSSGNIIQCYRGQIITEEELNQMRSNIGCFISVNSFFSTTQDRNVAVVFASSLDDIYEKVLFDIEADMCLLRAKPFADVTHLSIFDQEKEILFMCGAIFQIKNITKNEAESLWIIQLKLCDDTNSALKELFDYQKQKMAETTDLISLGKLLREMGELTKAKQYYEKSLRELPLNNSKISICYYGLGVVLDRECNYDDAFDYFRKALDFETNVLSSSNTAFMGKIYGSIGIVYYNKHCYGLALEYLMKSFNILLDTVGYDHGDTAMVFTNLGRAYQAEKNYDLALQNHVNALNIKLKILPPDHPRLARSYVFIGNVYADKQEFDLAFANYQNALNIQLKSLPDSSISIGVTFHRIGQVCVKTGEYQSAVENFRRADHIYKLSLPSNHQRLLQLKLDCATLEDHMTQS
;
A
#
# COMPACT_ATOMS: atom_id res chain seq x y z
N MET A 1 42.08 32.00 -0.66
CA MET A 1 40.73 32.37 -0.19
C MET A 1 40.43 33.75 -0.73
N LEU A 2 39.70 33.84 -1.85
CA LEU A 2 39.07 35.08 -2.27
C LEU A 2 37.64 35.02 -1.75
N THR A 3 37.35 35.77 -0.69
CA THR A 3 36.02 35.91 -0.13
C THR A 3 35.23 36.81 -1.07
N ILE A 4 34.47 36.22 -2.00
CA ILE A 4 33.51 36.96 -2.82
C ILE A 4 32.29 37.20 -1.91
N ALA A 5 32.16 38.41 -1.37
CA ALA A 5 30.92 38.84 -0.74
C ALA A 5 29.87 38.99 -1.84
N ILE A 6 28.96 38.02 -1.94
CA ILE A 6 27.77 38.11 -2.80
C ILE A 6 26.79 39.03 -2.08
N ASP A 7 26.33 40.10 -2.74
CA ASP A 7 25.31 41.01 -2.20
C ASP A 7 24.04 40.21 -1.86
N HIS A 8 23.41 40.50 -0.72
CA HIS A 8 22.17 39.85 -0.28
C HIS A 8 21.07 39.98 -1.34
N ASN A 9 21.01 41.11 -2.05
CA ASN A 9 20.03 41.34 -3.11
C ASN A 9 20.33 40.50 -4.37
N ASP A 10 21.60 40.34 -4.74
CA ASP A 10 22.02 39.48 -5.86
C ASP A 10 21.74 38.00 -5.55
N LEU A 11 21.97 37.61 -4.29
CA LEU A 11 21.62 36.27 -3.79
C LEU A 11 20.11 36.03 -3.86
N LEU A 12 19.30 36.98 -3.39
CA LEU A 12 17.84 36.90 -3.46
C LEU A 12 17.32 36.89 -4.91
N ALA A 13 17.93 37.67 -5.81
CA ALA A 13 17.58 37.69 -7.23
C ALA A 13 17.90 36.35 -7.89
N LYS A 14 19.06 35.76 -7.58
CA LYS A 14 19.46 34.44 -8.08
C LYS A 14 18.56 33.33 -7.53
N LEU A 15 18.27 33.32 -6.22
CA LEU A 15 17.32 32.39 -5.60
C LEU A 15 15.91 32.54 -6.19
N SER A 16 15.47 33.76 -6.49
CA SER A 16 14.18 34.01 -7.14
C SER A 16 14.16 33.49 -8.58
N HIS A 17 15.27 33.63 -9.32
CA HIS A 17 15.42 33.07 -10.66
C HIS A 17 15.39 31.53 -10.65
N ASP A 18 16.14 30.92 -9.73
CA ASP A 18 16.18 29.47 -9.51
C ASP A 18 14.79 28.95 -9.09
N HIS A 19 14.08 29.70 -8.22
CA HIS A 19 12.70 29.41 -7.83
C HIS A 19 11.73 29.50 -9.02
N VAL A 20 11.79 30.53 -9.86
CA VAL A 20 10.92 30.65 -11.05
C VAL A 20 11.18 29.53 -12.06
N SER A 21 12.43 29.14 -12.24
CA SER A 21 12.81 27.98 -13.06
C SER A 21 12.13 26.70 -12.58
N ARG A 22 12.03 26.51 -11.25
CA ARG A 22 11.30 25.40 -10.61
C ARG A 22 9.78 25.58 -10.62
N LYS A 23 9.25 26.81 -10.57
CA LYS A 23 7.81 27.12 -10.48
C LYS A 23 7.07 27.04 -11.82
N ASN A 24 7.78 27.14 -12.94
CA ASN A 24 7.24 26.84 -14.29
C ASN A 24 6.95 25.34 -14.52
N ILE A 25 7.15 24.53 -13.48
CA ILE A 25 6.81 23.12 -13.36
C ILE A 25 5.54 23.10 -12.51
N ASP A 26 4.53 22.27 -12.83
CA ASP A 26 3.32 22.04 -12.01
C ASP A 26 3.67 21.57 -10.57
N GLU A 27 4.21 22.46 -9.74
CA GLU A 27 4.33 22.38 -8.29
C GLU A 27 3.02 22.85 -7.66
N SER A 28 1.91 22.20 -8.01
CA SER A 28 0.72 22.25 -7.16
C SER A 28 0.59 20.90 -6.48
N ASP A 29 0.49 20.89 -5.15
CA ASP A 29 0.10 19.74 -4.33
C ASP A 29 1.26 18.83 -3.85
N LEU A 30 1.52 18.94 -2.54
CA LEU A 30 2.32 18.00 -1.77
C LEU A 30 1.51 16.72 -1.58
N SER A 31 1.92 15.62 -2.20
CA SER A 31 1.25 14.34 -1.94
C SER A 31 1.66 13.82 -0.56
N VAL A 32 0.75 13.96 0.40
CA VAL A 32 0.93 13.48 1.78
C VAL A 32 -0.02 12.33 2.06
N SER A 33 0.53 11.23 2.56
CA SER A 33 -0.26 10.13 3.11
C SER A 33 -0.30 10.26 4.63
N PHE A 34 -1.47 10.14 5.25
CA PHE A 34 -1.63 10.16 6.71
C PHE A 34 -1.68 8.75 7.29
N HIS A 35 -1.14 8.58 8.49
CA HIS A 35 -1.31 7.41 9.33
C HIS A 35 -1.70 7.84 10.74
N ASN A 36 -2.93 7.50 11.14
CA ASN A 36 -3.48 7.84 12.45
C ASN A 36 -3.33 6.65 13.43
N ASN A 37 -2.79 6.91 14.62
CA ASN A 37 -2.59 5.90 15.67
C ASN A 37 -3.89 5.34 16.24
N THR A 38 -5.02 6.04 16.08
CA THR A 38 -6.33 5.55 16.51
C THR A 38 -7.02 4.70 15.44
N ASP A 39 -6.51 4.71 14.21
CA ASP A 39 -7.12 4.02 13.07
C ASP A 39 -6.27 2.83 12.63
N LYS A 40 -6.65 1.63 13.06
CA LYS A 40 -5.90 0.38 12.87
C LYS A 40 -6.07 -0.25 11.48
N SER A 41 -6.62 0.50 10.53
CA SER A 41 -6.77 0.11 9.13
C SER A 41 -5.43 -0.19 8.45
N HIS A 42 -5.35 -1.35 7.79
CA HIS A 42 -4.33 -1.60 6.76
C HIS A 42 -4.94 -1.64 5.35
N THR A 43 -6.24 -1.34 5.18
CA THR A 43 -6.98 -1.62 3.94
C THR A 43 -7.81 -0.46 3.37
N SER A 44 -7.94 0.66 4.06
CA SER A 44 -8.56 1.89 3.51
C SER A 44 -7.94 3.15 4.15
N LEU A 45 -7.73 4.20 3.34
CA LEU A 45 -6.85 5.39 3.54
C LEU A 45 -5.41 5.11 4.01
N ASN A 46 -5.19 4.40 5.11
CA ASN A 46 -3.89 3.80 5.46
C ASN A 46 -3.39 2.81 4.39
N GLY A 47 -4.29 2.30 3.54
CA GLY A 47 -3.93 1.49 2.38
C GLY A 47 -2.96 2.23 1.46
N SER A 48 -3.23 3.48 1.07
CA SER A 48 -2.32 4.21 0.16
C SER A 48 -0.98 4.51 0.84
N PHE A 49 -0.99 4.91 2.12
CA PHE A 49 0.22 5.08 2.93
C PHE A 49 1.07 3.81 2.94
N LEU A 50 0.47 2.68 3.34
CA LEU A 50 1.15 1.41 3.50
C LEU A 50 1.58 0.80 2.17
N TRP A 51 0.74 0.89 1.14
CA TRP A 51 1.00 0.30 -0.16
C TRP A 51 2.13 1.01 -0.89
N LEU A 52 2.20 2.34 -0.83
CA LEU A 52 3.31 3.07 -1.43
C LEU A 52 4.62 2.76 -0.68
N GLN A 53 4.59 2.71 0.66
CA GLN A 53 5.77 2.31 1.45
C GLN A 53 6.27 0.92 1.07
N LEU A 54 5.37 -0.06 0.99
CA LEU A 54 5.67 -1.41 0.53
C LEU A 54 6.20 -1.43 -0.89
N TYR A 55 5.60 -0.65 -1.79
CA TYR A 55 6.00 -0.58 -3.18
C TYR A 55 7.41 -0.01 -3.32
N LEU A 56 7.72 1.11 -2.66
CA LEU A 56 9.06 1.69 -2.63
C LEU A 56 10.07 0.72 -2.02
N GLU A 57 9.70 0.00 -0.96
CA GLU A 57 10.55 -1.02 -0.33
C GLU A 57 10.82 -2.21 -1.28
N VAL A 58 9.84 -2.62 -2.10
CA VAL A 58 10.07 -3.60 -3.17
C VAL A 58 11.10 -3.04 -4.15
N LEU A 59 10.89 -1.82 -4.67
CA LEU A 59 11.78 -1.22 -5.66
C LEU A 59 13.23 -1.10 -5.15
N LEU A 60 13.42 -0.74 -3.88
CA LEU A 60 14.74 -0.57 -3.27
C LEU A 60 15.50 -1.89 -3.05
N ARG A 61 14.80 -3.01 -2.93
CA ARG A 61 15.41 -4.33 -2.74
C ARG A 61 15.54 -5.13 -4.04
N MET A 62 14.88 -4.68 -5.11
CA MET A 62 14.95 -5.33 -6.41
C MET A 62 16.39 -5.29 -6.96
N GLU A 63 16.84 -6.41 -7.49
CA GLU A 63 18.17 -6.48 -8.11
C GLU A 63 18.28 -5.49 -9.30
N PRO A 64 19.42 -4.81 -9.44
CA PRO A 64 19.67 -3.91 -10.57
C PRO A 64 19.51 -4.64 -11.90
N SER A 65 18.62 -4.12 -12.75
CA SER A 65 18.37 -4.66 -14.08
C SER A 65 19.16 -3.86 -15.11
N ALA A 66 20.00 -4.52 -15.91
CA ALA A 66 20.83 -3.88 -16.94
C ALA A 66 19.99 -3.14 -18.00
N SER A 67 18.74 -3.56 -18.23
CA SER A 67 17.82 -2.91 -19.17
C SER A 67 17.07 -1.71 -18.57
N ALA A 68 17.11 -1.50 -17.25
CA ALA A 68 16.27 -0.50 -16.57
C ALA A 68 16.50 0.93 -17.09
N LYS A 69 17.75 1.32 -17.31
CA LYS A 69 18.08 2.63 -17.89
C LYS A 69 17.51 2.78 -19.29
N ALA A 70 17.69 1.77 -20.14
CA ALA A 70 17.22 1.80 -21.52
C ALA A 70 15.68 1.89 -21.59
N GLU A 71 14.97 1.17 -20.72
CA GLU A 71 13.51 1.26 -20.57
C GLU A 71 13.07 2.69 -20.23
N LEU A 72 13.71 3.32 -19.23
CA LEU A 72 13.39 4.70 -18.83
C LEU A 72 13.65 5.70 -19.97
N VAL A 73 14.81 5.58 -20.63
CA VAL A 73 15.17 6.47 -21.74
C VAL A 73 14.17 6.34 -22.88
N GLN A 74 13.72 5.13 -23.21
CA GLN A 74 12.71 4.92 -24.25
C GLN A 74 11.36 5.56 -23.90
N ILE A 75 10.93 5.44 -22.64
CA ILE A 75 9.73 6.11 -22.14
C ILE A 75 9.86 7.63 -22.26
N CYS A 76 11.02 8.19 -21.88
CA CYS A 76 11.27 9.63 -21.94
C CYS A 76 11.32 10.14 -23.39
N ARG A 77 11.98 9.42 -24.31
CA ARG A 77 12.00 9.75 -25.76
C ARG A 77 10.59 9.84 -26.33
N LYS A 78 9.72 8.89 -25.95
CA LYS A 78 8.31 8.91 -26.36
C LYS A 78 7.53 10.06 -25.73
N HIS A 79 7.75 10.33 -24.45
CA HIS A 79 7.05 11.39 -23.71
C HIS A 79 7.37 12.79 -24.26
N TYR A 80 8.63 13.04 -24.61
CA TYR A 80 9.10 14.33 -25.13
C TYR A 80 9.18 14.37 -26.67
N GLN A 81 8.43 13.52 -27.37
CA GLN A 81 8.39 13.55 -28.82
C GLN A 81 7.92 14.94 -29.31
N GLY A 82 8.75 15.59 -30.15
CA GLY A 82 8.50 16.95 -30.63
C GLY A 82 9.03 18.08 -29.73
N ASN A 83 9.70 17.75 -28.61
CA ASN A 83 10.42 18.71 -27.78
C ASN A 83 11.94 18.46 -27.84
N ASP A 84 12.60 19.07 -28.81
CA ASP A 84 14.03 18.85 -29.07
C ASP A 84 14.93 19.23 -27.89
N GLN A 85 14.56 20.24 -27.11
CA GLN A 85 15.33 20.68 -25.94
C GLN A 85 15.36 19.60 -24.86
N GLU A 86 14.21 18.99 -24.54
CA GLU A 86 14.14 17.90 -23.57
C GLU A 86 14.75 16.61 -24.09
N LEU A 87 14.60 16.33 -25.38
CA LEU A 87 15.25 15.17 -26.01
C LEU A 87 16.78 15.26 -25.92
N MET A 88 17.38 16.44 -26.10
CA MET A 88 18.82 16.62 -25.88
C MET A 88 19.24 16.29 -24.43
N LYS A 89 18.42 16.67 -23.44
CA LYS A 89 18.67 16.32 -22.02
C LYS A 89 18.56 14.81 -21.79
N VAL A 90 17.60 14.14 -22.45
CA VAL A 90 17.44 12.66 -22.40
C VAL A 90 18.64 11.94 -23.02
N GLU A 91 19.12 12.38 -24.18
CA GLU A 91 20.30 11.77 -24.83
C GLU A 91 21.57 11.95 -24.00
N LYS A 92 21.75 13.14 -23.40
CA LYS A 92 22.86 13.39 -22.48
C LYS A 92 22.81 12.45 -21.27
N PHE A 93 21.63 12.24 -20.70
CA PHE A 93 21.44 11.29 -19.61
C PHE A 93 21.80 9.86 -20.05
N ASP A 94 21.31 9.41 -21.20
CA ASP A 94 21.59 8.05 -21.71
C ASP A 94 23.10 7.80 -21.86
N GLN A 95 23.84 8.80 -22.35
CA GLN A 95 25.29 8.70 -22.62
C GLN A 95 26.16 8.83 -21.37
N THR A 96 25.77 9.68 -20.41
CA THR A 96 26.68 10.12 -19.33
C THR A 96 26.26 9.72 -17.92
N TYR A 97 25.06 9.16 -17.74
CA TYR A 97 24.60 8.75 -16.41
C TYR A 97 25.48 7.68 -15.79
N VAL A 98 25.88 7.92 -14.54
CA VAL A 98 26.54 6.96 -13.65
C VAL A 98 25.85 6.97 -12.28
N PRO A 99 25.81 5.83 -11.55
CA PRO A 99 25.14 5.75 -10.24
C PRO A 99 25.63 6.76 -9.19
N SER A 100 26.91 7.16 -9.25
CA SER A 100 27.48 8.16 -8.33
C SER A 100 26.95 9.58 -8.53
N ASP A 101 26.27 9.84 -9.65
CA ASP A 101 25.78 11.16 -10.02
C ASP A 101 24.25 11.23 -9.89
N ALA A 102 23.61 10.26 -9.25
CA ALA A 102 22.15 10.13 -9.21
C ALA A 102 21.46 11.34 -8.57
N VAL A 103 21.94 11.80 -7.41
CA VAL A 103 21.46 13.02 -6.73
C VAL A 103 21.75 14.26 -7.57
N THR A 104 22.93 14.33 -8.20
CA THR A 104 23.27 15.42 -9.11
C THR A 104 22.27 15.49 -10.26
N TRP A 105 21.96 14.35 -10.88
CA TRP A 105 20.97 14.23 -11.96
C TRP A 105 19.56 14.59 -11.50
N TYR A 106 19.19 14.18 -10.29
CA TYR A 106 17.90 14.52 -9.68
C TYR A 106 17.73 16.03 -9.46
N THR A 107 18.78 16.72 -9.03
CA THR A 107 18.75 18.17 -8.74
C THR A 107 18.95 19.04 -9.97
N ARG A 108 19.26 18.48 -11.15
CA ARG A 108 19.38 19.27 -12.39
C ARG A 108 18.04 19.70 -12.94
N ASP A 109 18.05 20.83 -13.64
CA ASP A 109 16.98 21.20 -14.57
C ASP A 109 16.91 20.21 -15.74
N CYS A 110 16.24 19.08 -15.52
CA CYS A 110 15.97 18.05 -16.50
C CYS A 110 14.68 17.30 -16.18
N PHE A 111 14.30 16.39 -17.07
CA PHE A 111 13.09 15.60 -16.96
C PHE A 111 12.97 14.77 -15.67
N ILE A 112 14.09 14.40 -15.03
CA ILE A 112 14.12 13.46 -13.90
C ILE A 112 13.26 13.96 -12.76
N TYR A 113 13.57 15.16 -12.22
CA TYR A 113 12.85 15.75 -11.10
C TYR A 113 11.34 15.81 -11.38
N ARG A 114 10.98 16.27 -12.58
CA ARG A 114 9.57 16.45 -12.98
C ARG A 114 8.83 15.13 -13.07
N LEU A 115 9.38 14.17 -13.82
CA LEU A 115 8.69 12.92 -14.10
C LEU A 115 8.62 12.02 -12.86
N ILE A 116 9.68 11.96 -12.05
CA ILE A 116 9.67 11.11 -10.86
C ILE A 116 8.74 11.65 -9.77
N ASN A 117 8.75 12.96 -9.50
CA ASN A 117 7.86 13.54 -8.50
C ASN A 117 6.41 13.52 -8.96
N LYS A 118 6.14 13.74 -10.26
CA LYS A 118 4.80 13.52 -10.84
C LYS A 118 4.36 12.07 -10.66
N ALA A 119 5.22 11.11 -11.00
CA ALA A 119 4.92 9.69 -10.87
C ALA A 119 4.61 9.28 -9.42
N LEU A 120 5.34 9.83 -8.45
CA LEU A 120 5.08 9.59 -7.03
C LEU A 120 3.74 10.22 -6.60
N ARG A 121 3.45 11.46 -7.04
CA ARG A 121 2.19 12.17 -6.74
C ARG A 121 0.96 11.43 -7.25
N VAL A 122 0.99 10.98 -8.51
CA VAL A 122 -0.14 10.26 -9.14
C VAL A 122 -0.06 8.73 -8.98
N GLN A 123 0.93 8.23 -8.24
CA GLN A 123 1.20 6.80 -8.05
C GLN A 123 1.26 6.01 -9.38
N ASP A 124 1.95 6.58 -10.38
CA ASP A 124 2.19 5.91 -11.66
C ASP A 124 3.22 4.79 -11.49
N ILE A 125 2.71 3.60 -11.17
CA ILE A 125 3.49 2.37 -10.96
C ILE A 125 4.41 2.05 -12.14
N ASN A 126 4.01 2.32 -13.39
CA ASN A 126 4.83 1.98 -14.55
C ASN A 126 6.03 2.91 -14.65
N LEU A 127 5.79 4.21 -14.47
CA LEU A 127 6.85 5.21 -14.50
C LEU A 127 7.77 5.07 -13.28
N LEU A 128 7.24 4.84 -12.08
CA LEU A 128 8.04 4.55 -10.88
C LEU A 128 8.90 3.30 -11.04
N PHE A 129 8.36 2.25 -11.65
CA PHE A 129 9.13 1.06 -11.97
C PHE A 129 10.23 1.34 -13.00
N ALA A 130 10.01 2.22 -13.98
CA ALA A 130 11.08 2.64 -14.90
C ALA A 130 12.17 3.42 -14.17
N PHE A 131 11.81 4.23 -13.17
CA PHE A 131 12.75 4.96 -12.30
C PHE A 131 13.42 4.08 -11.22
N ARG A 132 13.10 2.79 -11.10
CA ARG A 132 13.57 1.90 -10.01
C ARG A 132 15.08 1.97 -9.76
N PHE A 133 15.89 1.96 -10.82
CA PHE A 133 17.35 1.99 -10.68
C PHE A 133 17.84 3.34 -10.15
N LEU A 134 17.26 4.44 -10.63
CA LEU A 134 17.60 5.79 -10.18
C LEU A 134 17.16 6.03 -8.73
N ILE A 135 15.98 5.53 -8.34
CA ILE A 135 15.49 5.56 -6.96
C ILE A 135 16.49 4.83 -6.04
N LEU A 136 16.98 3.66 -6.45
CA LEU A 136 17.98 2.90 -5.71
C LEU A 136 19.34 3.62 -5.65
N ASP A 137 19.79 4.20 -6.75
CA ASP A 137 21.06 4.93 -6.80
C ASP A 137 21.02 6.19 -5.91
N ILE A 138 19.91 6.96 -5.95
CA ILE A 138 19.69 8.10 -5.05
C ILE A 138 19.69 7.62 -3.60
N PHE A 139 18.98 6.53 -3.28
CA PHE A 139 18.97 5.95 -1.93
C PHE A 139 20.38 5.63 -1.42
N ASN A 140 21.17 4.93 -2.24
CA ASN A 140 22.55 4.55 -1.90
C ASN A 140 23.45 5.77 -1.73
N GLN A 141 23.33 6.76 -2.60
CA GLN A 141 24.11 7.99 -2.51
C GLN A 141 23.76 8.78 -1.25
N LEU A 142 22.47 8.92 -0.90
CA LEU A 142 22.05 9.58 0.34
C LEU A 142 22.56 8.86 1.58
N GLN A 143 22.65 7.52 1.59
CA GLN A 143 23.25 6.76 2.71
C GLN A 143 24.74 7.08 2.88
N VAL A 144 25.48 7.19 1.77
CA VAL A 144 26.90 7.56 1.80
C VAL A 144 27.07 8.98 2.33
N GLU A 145 26.30 9.95 1.83
CA GLU A 145 26.39 11.34 2.28
C GLU A 145 25.94 11.51 3.74
N LYS A 146 24.86 10.84 4.17
CA LYS A 146 24.42 10.78 5.58
C LYS A 146 25.55 10.30 6.50
N SER A 147 26.28 9.27 6.08
CA SER A 147 27.40 8.71 6.84
C SER A 147 28.59 9.66 6.95
N ARG A 148 28.79 10.55 5.96
CA ARG A 148 29.81 11.60 6.02
C ARG A 148 29.44 12.70 7.02
N LEU A 149 28.20 13.20 6.96
CA LEU A 149 27.67 14.25 7.84
C LEU A 149 27.65 13.86 9.31
N ARG A 150 27.33 12.59 9.62
CA ARG A 150 27.35 12.07 11.00
C ARG A 150 28.72 12.22 11.68
N ARG A 151 29.80 12.29 10.90
CA ARG A 151 31.17 12.44 11.44
C ARG A 151 31.53 13.89 11.76
N SER A 152 30.74 14.88 11.31
CA SER A 152 31.08 16.31 11.37
C SER A 152 30.06 17.21 12.09
N SER A 153 28.82 16.75 12.31
CA SER A 153 27.72 17.60 12.83
C SER A 153 27.02 17.00 14.06
N GLY A 154 26.37 17.86 14.87
CA GLY A 154 25.52 17.44 15.98
C GLY A 154 24.37 16.52 15.52
N ASN A 155 23.85 15.71 16.44
CA ASN A 155 22.93 14.61 16.10
C ASN A 155 21.62 15.06 15.43
N ILE A 156 21.15 16.29 15.67
CA ILE A 156 19.89 16.82 15.16
C ILE A 156 20.16 17.93 14.16
N ILE A 157 19.54 17.84 12.98
CA ILE A 157 19.54 18.87 11.95
C ILE A 157 18.16 19.52 11.89
N GLN A 158 18.13 20.85 11.96
CA GLN A 158 16.93 21.62 11.63
C GLN A 158 16.92 21.93 10.14
N CYS A 159 15.79 21.67 9.49
CA CYS A 159 15.60 21.95 8.07
C CYS A 159 14.21 22.51 7.81
N TYR A 160 14.09 23.27 6.72
CA TYR A 160 12.91 24.05 6.40
C TYR A 160 12.48 23.80 4.96
N ARG A 161 11.17 23.84 4.71
CA ARG A 161 10.62 23.89 3.35
C ARG A 161 9.43 24.83 3.31
N GLY A 162 9.50 25.84 2.45
CA GLY A 162 8.34 26.66 2.14
C GLY A 162 7.56 26.08 0.98
N GLN A 163 6.24 26.13 1.08
CA GLN A 163 5.33 25.65 0.06
C GLN A 163 3.97 26.32 0.21
N ILE A 164 3.21 26.38 -0.88
CA ILE A 164 1.78 26.69 -0.85
C ILE A 164 0.95 25.42 -0.85
N ILE A 165 -0.08 25.38 -0.01
CA ILE A 165 -1.05 24.27 0.07
C ILE A 165 -2.48 24.81 0.10
N THR A 166 -3.44 23.96 -0.21
CA THR A 166 -4.86 24.31 -0.11
C THR A 166 -5.33 24.41 1.33
N GLU A 167 -6.41 25.16 1.57
CA GLU A 167 -7.03 25.24 2.90
C GLU A 167 -7.51 23.86 3.39
N GLU A 168 -7.98 23.00 2.48
CA GLU A 168 -8.40 21.63 2.78
C GLU A 168 -7.22 20.78 3.28
N GLU A 169 -6.08 20.80 2.58
CA GLU A 169 -4.86 20.10 3.02
C GLU A 169 -4.37 20.60 4.38
N LEU A 170 -4.40 21.93 4.60
CA LEU A 170 -4.01 22.51 5.89
C LEU A 170 -4.94 22.03 7.01
N ASN A 171 -6.25 22.07 6.80
CA ASN A 171 -7.25 21.60 7.76
C ASN A 171 -7.11 20.09 8.03
N GLN A 172 -6.76 19.30 7.01
CA GLN A 172 -6.44 17.88 7.17
C GLN A 172 -5.19 17.68 8.04
N MET A 173 -4.12 18.45 7.83
CA MET A 173 -2.93 18.37 8.70
C MET A 173 -3.25 18.79 10.14
N ARG A 174 -4.08 19.82 10.34
CA ARG A 174 -4.50 20.31 11.67
C ARG A 174 -5.33 19.29 12.44
N SER A 175 -6.22 18.57 11.76
CA SER A 175 -7.01 17.50 12.39
C SER A 175 -6.17 16.26 12.74
N ASN A 176 -4.95 16.15 12.21
CA ASN A 176 -4.04 15.02 12.40
C ASN A 176 -2.76 15.37 13.18
N ILE A 177 -2.78 16.41 14.03
CA ILE A 177 -1.66 16.70 14.94
C ILE A 177 -1.41 15.48 15.85
N GLY A 178 -0.14 15.09 15.99
CA GLY A 178 0.30 13.90 16.69
C GLY A 178 0.37 12.63 15.83
N CYS A 179 -0.24 12.63 14.65
CA CYS A 179 -0.22 11.51 13.71
C CYS A 179 1.06 11.50 12.86
N PHE A 180 1.27 10.38 12.16
CA PHE A 180 2.37 10.25 11.21
C PHE A 180 1.92 10.64 9.81
N ILE A 181 2.82 11.25 9.06
CA ILE A 181 2.67 11.55 7.66
C ILE A 181 3.84 10.97 6.89
N SER A 182 3.59 10.53 5.66
CA SER A 182 4.63 10.20 4.71
C SER A 182 4.53 11.13 3.53
N VAL A 183 5.67 11.71 3.16
CA VAL A 183 5.79 12.53 1.97
C VAL A 183 6.02 11.59 0.79
N ASN A 184 5.05 11.53 -0.12
CA ASN A 184 5.09 10.71 -1.33
C ASN A 184 5.86 11.45 -2.44
N SER A 185 7.00 12.03 -2.10
CA SER A 185 7.94 12.67 -3.03
C SER A 185 9.32 12.65 -2.38
N PHE A 186 10.37 12.88 -3.16
CA PHE A 186 11.62 13.30 -2.55
C PHE A 186 11.40 14.67 -1.92
N PHE A 187 11.76 14.83 -0.66
CA PHE A 187 11.46 16.04 0.10
C PHE A 187 12.72 16.90 0.12
N SER A 188 12.80 17.82 -0.84
CA SER A 188 13.87 18.82 -0.89
C SER A 188 13.57 19.92 0.14
N THR A 189 14.55 20.17 1.00
CA THR A 189 14.47 21.12 2.13
C THR A 189 15.79 21.89 2.21
N THR A 190 15.88 22.90 3.07
CA THR A 190 17.08 23.72 3.25
C THR A 190 17.39 23.94 4.72
N GLN A 191 18.65 24.09 5.09
CA GLN A 191 19.03 24.56 6.44
C GLN A 191 18.80 26.07 6.63
N ASP A 192 18.53 26.81 5.56
CA ASP A 192 18.31 28.25 5.59
C ASP A 192 16.82 28.59 5.56
N ARG A 193 16.29 29.06 6.69
CA ARG A 193 14.88 29.44 6.83
C ARG A 193 14.47 30.50 5.81
N ASN A 194 15.33 31.47 5.51
CA ASN A 194 14.98 32.57 4.61
C ASN A 194 14.82 32.06 3.18
N VAL A 195 15.70 31.14 2.77
CA VAL A 195 15.57 30.43 1.48
C VAL A 195 14.21 29.73 1.43
N ALA A 196 13.85 28.96 2.45
CA ALA A 196 12.56 28.28 2.50
C ALA A 196 11.37 29.25 2.41
N VAL A 197 11.39 30.37 3.14
CA VAL A 197 10.29 31.37 3.10
C VAL A 197 10.10 31.95 1.69
N VAL A 198 11.18 32.12 0.91
CA VAL A 198 11.07 32.54 -0.51
C VAL A 198 10.27 31.51 -1.33
N PHE A 199 10.46 30.22 -1.10
CA PHE A 199 9.69 29.16 -1.79
C PHE A 199 8.21 29.12 -1.39
N ALA A 200 7.83 29.64 -0.22
CA ALA A 200 6.43 29.79 0.19
C ALA A 200 5.75 31.04 -0.42
N SER A 201 6.47 31.87 -1.17
CA SER A 201 5.92 33.09 -1.73
C SER A 201 5.00 32.81 -2.94
N SER A 202 3.74 33.22 -2.82
CA SER A 202 2.75 33.19 -3.90
C SER A 202 2.05 34.54 -4.00
N LEU A 203 1.64 34.87 -5.23
CA LEU A 203 0.80 36.01 -5.58
C LEU A 203 -0.69 35.66 -5.57
N ASP A 204 -1.04 34.39 -5.35
CA ASP A 204 -2.41 33.89 -5.40
C ASP A 204 -2.96 33.71 -3.98
N ASP A 205 -4.07 34.39 -3.68
CA ASP A 205 -4.73 34.42 -2.36
C ASP A 205 -5.55 33.14 -2.07
N ILE A 206 -5.69 32.23 -3.06
CA ILE A 206 -6.44 30.98 -2.91
C ILE A 206 -5.69 29.95 -2.05
N TYR A 207 -4.36 30.10 -1.92
CA TYR A 207 -3.51 29.13 -1.22
C TYR A 207 -2.96 29.66 0.10
N GLU A 208 -2.80 28.74 1.06
CA GLU A 208 -2.17 29.02 2.33
C GLU A 208 -0.65 28.87 2.22
N LYS A 209 0.09 29.85 2.73
CA LYS A 209 1.55 29.82 2.78
C LYS A 209 1.99 29.01 3.99
N VAL A 210 2.79 27.98 3.74
CA VAL A 210 3.27 27.05 4.78
C VAL A 210 4.79 26.99 4.79
N LEU A 211 5.34 26.93 6.00
CA LEU A 211 6.71 26.59 6.31
C LEU A 211 6.72 25.29 7.12
N PHE A 212 7.22 24.22 6.52
CA PHE A 212 7.57 23.01 7.26
C PHE A 212 8.85 23.27 8.04
N ASP A 213 8.77 23.08 9.35
CA ASP A 213 9.85 23.24 10.31
C ASP A 213 10.21 21.84 10.85
N ILE A 214 11.32 21.27 10.37
CA ILE A 214 11.57 19.82 10.45
C ILE A 214 12.79 19.56 11.34
N GLU A 215 12.55 18.85 12.43
CA GLU A 215 13.57 18.27 13.31
C GLU A 215 13.97 16.89 12.77
N ALA A 216 15.21 16.73 12.28
CA ALA A 216 15.70 15.50 11.69
C ALA A 216 16.92 14.96 12.45
N ASP A 217 16.75 13.83 13.14
CA ASP A 217 17.83 13.16 13.87
C ASP A 217 18.63 12.22 12.95
N MET A 218 19.93 12.51 12.79
CA MET A 218 20.86 11.73 11.97
C MET A 218 21.15 10.33 12.55
N CYS A 219 20.92 10.13 13.85
CA CYS A 219 21.14 8.85 14.53
C CYS A 219 20.03 7.82 14.27
N LEU A 220 18.90 8.21 13.66
CA LEU A 220 17.85 7.28 13.23
C LEU A 220 18.37 6.41 12.07
N LEU A 221 18.85 5.21 12.40
CA LEU A 221 19.45 4.28 11.44
C LEU A 221 18.39 3.56 10.59
N ARG A 222 17.16 3.42 11.10
CA ARG A 222 16.07 2.71 10.42
C ARG A 222 15.11 3.65 9.67
N ALA A 223 15.31 4.96 9.78
CA ALA A 223 14.62 5.93 8.93
C ALA A 223 15.13 5.84 7.49
N LYS A 224 14.28 6.22 6.53
CA LYS A 224 14.72 6.48 5.16
C LYS A 224 15.86 7.53 5.18
N PRO A 225 16.89 7.38 4.34
CA PRO A 225 18.05 8.27 4.37
C PRO A 225 17.67 9.69 3.97
N PHE A 226 18.38 10.64 4.56
CA PHE A 226 18.41 12.03 4.15
C PHE A 226 19.84 12.54 4.35
N ALA A 227 20.25 13.52 3.55
CA ALA A 227 21.58 14.08 3.64
C ALA A 227 21.62 15.53 3.13
N ASP A 228 22.66 16.25 3.56
CA ASP A 228 23.13 17.46 2.91
C ASP A 228 23.70 17.09 1.54
N VAL A 229 23.08 17.66 0.51
CA VAL A 229 23.44 17.44 -0.89
C VAL A 229 23.89 18.74 -1.53
N THR A 230 24.25 19.76 -0.75
CA THR A 230 24.64 21.09 -1.23
C THR A 230 25.78 21.03 -2.25
N HIS A 231 26.79 20.17 -2.04
CA HIS A 231 27.91 19.99 -2.97
C HIS A 231 27.57 19.18 -4.23
N LEU A 232 26.41 18.52 -4.25
CA LEU A 232 25.90 17.73 -5.38
C LEU A 232 24.83 18.48 -6.17
N SER A 233 24.11 19.39 -5.49
CA SER A 233 23.07 20.21 -6.09
C SER A 233 23.66 21.19 -7.09
N ILE A 234 22.94 21.42 -8.18
CA ILE A 234 23.27 22.55 -9.09
C ILE A 234 23.03 23.90 -8.41
N PHE A 235 22.24 23.90 -7.34
CA PHE A 235 21.87 25.08 -6.57
C PHE A 235 22.64 25.07 -5.24
N ASP A 236 23.96 25.18 -5.32
CA ASP A 236 24.89 25.12 -4.18
C ASP A 236 24.67 26.21 -3.11
N GLN A 237 23.88 27.23 -3.42
CA GLN A 237 23.53 28.32 -2.50
C GLN A 237 22.32 28.01 -1.63
N GLU A 238 21.52 27.01 -1.97
CA GLU A 238 20.27 26.70 -1.27
C GLU A 238 20.49 25.90 0.01
N LYS A 239 21.71 25.41 0.30
CA LYS A 239 22.01 24.52 1.44
C LYS A 239 21.04 23.34 1.53
N GLU A 240 20.89 22.63 0.42
CA GLU A 240 19.86 21.63 0.21
C GLU A 240 20.08 20.39 1.09
N ILE A 241 19.04 20.03 1.85
CA ILE A 241 18.89 18.77 2.57
C ILE A 241 17.81 17.96 1.85
N LEU A 242 18.19 16.82 1.27
CA LEU A 242 17.29 15.98 0.50
C LEU A 242 16.90 14.74 1.31
N PHE A 243 15.60 14.57 1.55
CA PHE A 243 15.05 13.33 2.11
C PHE A 243 14.60 12.38 1.00
N MET A 244 14.91 11.10 1.18
CA MET A 244 14.41 10.02 0.35
C MET A 244 12.88 9.98 0.35
N CYS A 245 12.28 9.66 -0.80
CA CYS A 245 10.84 9.46 -0.89
C CYS A 245 10.36 8.36 0.08
N GLY A 246 9.17 8.56 0.65
CA GLY A 246 8.65 7.69 1.69
C GLY A 246 9.25 7.93 3.07
N ALA A 247 10.00 9.01 3.30
CA ALA A 247 10.31 9.46 4.66
C ALA A 247 9.02 9.68 5.47
N ILE A 248 9.08 9.35 6.77
CA ILE A 248 7.93 9.43 7.68
C ILE A 248 8.22 10.48 8.74
N PHE A 249 7.26 11.36 8.98
CA PHE A 249 7.34 12.44 9.95
C PHE A 249 6.14 12.38 10.89
N GLN A 250 6.31 12.81 12.14
CA GLN A 250 5.20 13.08 13.05
C GLN A 250 4.87 14.57 13.02
N ILE A 251 3.59 14.92 12.87
CA ILE A 251 3.13 16.31 13.04
C ILE A 251 3.15 16.63 14.54
N LYS A 252 4.03 17.52 14.98
CA LYS A 252 4.14 17.91 16.39
C LYS A 252 3.19 19.04 16.75
N ASN A 253 3.10 20.03 15.87
CA ASN A 253 2.30 21.23 16.11
C ASN A 253 2.08 21.99 14.79
N ILE A 254 1.02 22.79 14.73
CA ILE A 254 0.75 23.72 13.61
C ILE A 254 0.33 25.07 14.20
N THR A 255 1.05 26.12 13.83
CA THR A 255 0.81 27.49 14.35
C THR A 255 0.82 28.50 13.22
N LYS A 256 0.14 29.63 13.37
CA LYS A 256 0.17 30.73 12.40
C LYS A 256 1.11 31.83 12.90
N ASN A 257 2.06 32.23 12.07
CA ASN A 257 2.87 33.43 12.29
C ASN A 257 2.20 34.62 11.60
N GLU A 258 1.50 35.45 12.36
CA GLU A 258 0.77 36.60 11.83
C GLU A 258 1.71 37.66 11.21
N ALA A 259 2.93 37.81 11.72
CA ALA A 259 3.88 38.81 11.21
C ALA A 259 4.36 38.51 9.78
N GLU A 260 4.47 37.22 9.44
CA GLU A 260 4.90 36.76 8.12
C GLU A 260 3.72 36.27 7.26
N SER A 261 2.51 36.27 7.81
CA SER A 261 1.32 35.64 7.20
C SER A 261 1.61 34.22 6.70
N LEU A 262 2.21 33.41 7.59
CA LEU A 262 2.80 32.11 7.27
C LEU A 262 2.42 31.07 8.33
N TRP A 263 1.89 29.92 7.91
CA TRP A 263 1.67 28.78 8.79
C TRP A 263 2.96 27.99 9.00
N ILE A 264 3.28 27.66 10.25
CA ILE A 264 4.44 26.85 10.62
C ILE A 264 3.94 25.46 11.03
N ILE A 265 4.35 24.45 10.27
CA ILE A 265 4.05 23.04 10.52
C ILE A 265 5.31 22.37 11.06
N GLN A 266 5.30 22.04 12.35
CA GLN A 266 6.43 21.43 13.03
C GLN A 266 6.39 19.92 12.82
N LEU A 267 7.43 19.38 12.20
CA LEU A 267 7.59 17.97 11.87
C LEU A 267 8.79 17.38 12.60
N LYS A 268 8.67 16.12 13.00
CA LYS A 268 9.80 15.34 13.53
C LYS A 268 10.00 14.08 12.70
N LEU A 269 11.20 13.87 12.18
CA LEU A 269 11.55 12.64 11.44
C LEU A 269 11.40 11.43 12.37
N CYS A 270 10.79 10.36 11.86
CA CYS A 270 10.53 9.14 12.59
C CYS A 270 11.15 7.92 11.89
N ASP A 271 11.42 6.88 12.67
CA ASP A 271 11.74 5.55 12.18
C ASP A 271 10.79 4.49 12.74
N ASP A 272 11.02 3.24 12.34
CA ASP A 272 10.23 2.07 12.71
C ASP A 272 10.50 1.55 14.15
N THR A 273 11.27 2.29 14.97
CA THR A 273 11.44 1.98 16.40
C THR A 273 10.28 2.51 17.24
N ASN A 274 9.49 3.44 16.70
CA ASN A 274 8.26 3.89 17.32
C ASN A 274 7.26 2.72 17.41
N SER A 275 6.70 2.46 18.58
CA SER A 275 5.80 1.31 18.81
C SER A 275 4.59 1.29 17.87
N ALA A 276 4.07 2.45 17.48
CA ALA A 276 2.95 2.56 16.55
C ALA A 276 3.35 2.19 15.10
N LEU A 277 4.53 2.64 14.65
CA LEU A 277 5.03 2.29 13.31
C LEU A 277 5.56 0.85 13.25
N LYS A 278 6.05 0.31 14.37
CA LYS A 278 6.60 -1.05 14.43
C LYS A 278 5.58 -2.10 14.02
N GLU A 279 4.34 -2.03 14.49
CA GLU A 279 3.28 -2.97 14.08
C GLU A 279 3.02 -2.90 12.57
N LEU A 280 3.02 -1.69 12.01
CA LEU A 280 2.89 -1.47 10.57
C LEU A 280 4.04 -2.12 9.80
N PHE A 281 5.29 -1.90 10.23
CA PHE A 281 6.47 -2.47 9.57
C PHE A 281 6.61 -3.98 9.76
N ASP A 282 6.17 -4.52 10.90
CA ASP A 282 6.13 -5.97 11.13
C ASP A 282 5.09 -6.64 10.23
N TYR A 283 3.93 -6.01 10.02
CA TYR A 283 2.97 -6.43 8.99
C TYR A 283 3.57 -6.39 7.58
N GLN A 284 4.31 -5.33 7.24
CA GLN A 284 5.00 -5.22 5.95
C GLN A 284 5.99 -6.36 5.75
N LYS A 285 6.86 -6.62 6.74
CA LYS A 285 7.84 -7.71 6.70
C LYS A 285 7.19 -9.07 6.53
N GLN A 286 6.05 -9.33 7.17
CA GLN A 286 5.30 -10.58 6.99
C GLN A 286 4.74 -10.75 5.57
N LYS A 287 4.42 -9.66 4.86
CA LYS A 287 3.88 -9.71 3.50
C LYS A 287 4.96 -9.77 2.41
N MET A 288 6.13 -9.21 2.66
CA MET A 288 7.27 -9.20 1.73
C MET A 288 8.06 -10.51 1.81
N ALA A 289 8.50 -11.01 0.66
CA ALA A 289 9.45 -12.13 0.61
C ALA A 289 10.87 -11.63 0.91
N GLU A 290 11.78 -12.53 1.31
CA GLU A 290 13.19 -12.20 1.54
C GLU A 290 13.90 -11.70 0.27
N THR A 291 13.47 -12.17 -0.90
CA THR A 291 13.91 -11.66 -2.21
C THR A 291 12.78 -10.89 -2.87
N THR A 292 13.10 -9.74 -3.44
CA THR A 292 12.14 -8.91 -4.17
C THR A 292 12.48 -8.94 -5.66
N ASP A 293 11.56 -9.49 -6.43
CA ASP A 293 11.63 -9.62 -7.88
C ASP A 293 10.30 -9.20 -8.53
N LEU A 294 10.20 -9.36 -9.85
CA LEU A 294 8.96 -9.05 -10.60
C LEU A 294 7.74 -9.84 -10.09
N ILE A 295 7.95 -11.04 -9.54
CA ILE A 295 6.89 -11.88 -8.99
C ILE A 295 6.39 -11.31 -7.68
N SER A 296 7.31 -10.88 -6.82
CA SER A 296 7.01 -10.21 -5.54
C SER A 296 6.29 -8.89 -5.79
N LEU A 297 6.70 -8.14 -6.81
CA LEU A 297 6.00 -6.94 -7.26
C LEU A 297 4.57 -7.27 -7.76
N GLY A 298 4.42 -8.28 -8.62
CA GLY A 298 3.12 -8.76 -9.08
C GLY A 298 2.20 -9.17 -7.93
N LYS A 299 2.74 -9.84 -6.91
CA LYS A 299 2.02 -10.22 -5.69
C LYS A 299 1.56 -8.99 -4.92
N LEU A 300 2.42 -7.99 -4.74
CA LEU A 300 2.08 -6.75 -4.06
C LEU A 300 0.96 -6.01 -4.80
N LEU A 301 1.11 -5.82 -6.11
CA LEU A 301 0.11 -5.14 -6.95
C LEU A 301 -1.24 -5.84 -6.93
N ARG A 302 -1.24 -7.18 -6.92
CA ARG A 302 -2.47 -7.95 -6.76
C ARG A 302 -3.13 -7.67 -5.41
N GLU A 303 -2.35 -7.57 -4.32
CA GLU A 303 -2.88 -7.23 -3.00
C GLU A 303 -3.37 -5.78 -2.90
N MET A 304 -2.78 -4.86 -3.69
CA MET A 304 -3.25 -3.48 -3.86
C MET A 304 -4.56 -3.39 -4.68
N GLY A 305 -4.94 -4.45 -5.39
CA GLY A 305 -6.09 -4.44 -6.31
C GLY A 305 -5.74 -4.02 -7.75
N GLU A 306 -4.47 -3.73 -8.03
CA GLU A 306 -3.96 -3.37 -9.36
C GLU A 306 -3.78 -4.62 -10.24
N LEU A 307 -4.88 -5.32 -10.53
CA LEU A 307 -4.89 -6.63 -11.18
C LEU A 307 -4.25 -6.61 -12.57
N THR A 308 -4.54 -5.60 -13.39
CA THR A 308 -3.96 -5.45 -14.74
C THR A 308 -2.44 -5.30 -14.69
N LYS A 309 -1.93 -4.48 -13.75
CA LYS A 309 -0.47 -4.30 -13.59
C LYS A 309 0.16 -5.56 -13.04
N ALA A 310 -0.46 -6.21 -12.04
CA ALA A 310 0.01 -7.49 -11.52
C ALA A 310 0.19 -8.53 -12.63
N LYS A 311 -0.79 -8.65 -13.53
CA LYS A 311 -0.72 -9.50 -14.72
C LYS A 311 0.47 -9.16 -15.62
N GLN A 312 0.65 -7.87 -15.95
CA GLN A 312 1.76 -7.40 -16.79
C GLN A 312 3.13 -7.78 -16.21
N TYR A 313 3.33 -7.65 -14.89
CA TYR A 313 4.60 -7.98 -14.25
C TYR A 313 4.84 -9.49 -14.13
N TYR A 314 3.80 -10.31 -13.90
CA TYR A 314 3.94 -11.76 -13.99
C TYR A 314 4.31 -12.22 -15.40
N GLU A 315 3.68 -11.66 -16.44
CA GLU A 315 4.02 -11.93 -17.84
C GLU A 315 5.43 -11.44 -18.20
N LYS A 316 5.86 -10.29 -17.68
CA LYS A 316 7.23 -9.81 -17.83
C LYS A 316 8.23 -10.79 -17.20
N SER A 317 7.95 -11.23 -15.97
CA SER A 317 8.78 -12.24 -15.30
C SER A 317 8.87 -13.55 -16.08
N LEU A 318 7.76 -14.03 -16.66
CA LEU A 318 7.77 -15.23 -17.49
C LEU A 318 8.66 -15.11 -18.73
N ARG A 319 8.75 -13.92 -19.34
CA ARG A 319 9.61 -13.68 -20.51
C ARG A 319 11.09 -13.63 -20.15
N GLU A 320 11.43 -13.19 -18.94
CA GLU A 320 12.81 -12.98 -18.49
C GLU A 320 13.43 -14.23 -17.83
N LEU A 321 12.60 -15.12 -17.27
CA LEU A 321 13.08 -16.30 -16.56
C LEU A 321 13.55 -17.41 -17.52
N PRO A 322 14.67 -18.09 -17.23
CA PRO A 322 15.08 -19.30 -17.95
C PRO A 322 14.00 -20.40 -17.88
N LEU A 323 13.86 -21.19 -18.95
CA LEU A 323 12.78 -22.18 -19.10
C LEU A 323 12.68 -23.22 -17.95
N ASN A 324 13.77 -23.51 -17.24
CA ASN A 324 13.79 -24.48 -16.14
C ASN A 324 13.73 -23.81 -14.75
N ASN A 325 13.43 -22.53 -14.68
CA ASN A 325 13.39 -21.81 -13.41
C ASN A 325 12.10 -22.12 -12.65
N SER A 326 12.21 -22.54 -11.38
CA SER A 326 11.06 -22.86 -10.53
C SER A 326 10.09 -21.69 -10.33
N LYS A 327 10.56 -20.45 -10.50
CA LYS A 327 9.73 -19.25 -10.44
C LYS A 327 8.68 -19.15 -11.55
N ILE A 328 8.79 -19.93 -12.64
CA ILE A 328 7.80 -19.97 -13.72
C ILE A 328 6.45 -20.50 -13.21
N SER A 329 6.45 -21.56 -12.40
CA SER A 329 5.21 -22.10 -11.81
C SER A 329 4.54 -21.06 -10.89
N ILE A 330 5.34 -20.27 -10.16
CA ILE A 330 4.87 -19.18 -9.31
C ILE A 330 4.22 -18.07 -10.15
N CYS A 331 4.77 -17.76 -11.33
CA CYS A 331 4.16 -16.80 -12.25
C CYS A 331 2.82 -17.29 -12.79
N TYR A 332 2.74 -18.55 -13.25
CA TYR A 332 1.48 -19.14 -13.70
C TYR A 332 0.42 -19.15 -12.59
N TYR A 333 0.81 -19.53 -11.38
CA TYR A 333 -0.06 -19.44 -10.21
C TYR A 333 -0.52 -18.00 -9.95
N GLY A 334 0.40 -17.03 -10.00
CA GLY A 334 0.10 -15.60 -9.86
C GLY A 334 -0.95 -15.12 -10.85
N LEU A 335 -0.79 -15.47 -12.13
CA LEU A 335 -1.74 -15.18 -13.21
C LEU A 335 -3.10 -15.84 -12.99
N GLY A 336 -3.12 -17.11 -12.57
CA GLY A 336 -4.36 -17.81 -12.24
C GLY A 336 -5.15 -17.12 -11.13
N VAL A 337 -4.47 -16.66 -10.07
CA VAL A 337 -5.13 -15.91 -8.98
C VAL A 337 -5.66 -14.55 -9.47
N VAL A 338 -4.94 -13.87 -10.37
CA VAL A 338 -5.42 -12.60 -10.94
C VAL A 338 -6.72 -12.83 -11.72
N LEU A 339 -6.74 -13.85 -12.59
CA LEU A 339 -7.91 -14.19 -13.41
C LEU A 339 -9.11 -14.65 -12.58
N ASP A 340 -8.90 -15.41 -11.50
CA ASP A 340 -9.97 -15.79 -10.56
C ASP A 340 -10.61 -14.56 -9.91
N ARG A 341 -9.80 -13.54 -9.55
CA ARG A 341 -10.32 -12.26 -9.03
C ARG A 341 -11.05 -11.43 -10.07
N GLU A 342 -10.72 -11.58 -11.36
CA GLU A 342 -11.46 -11.00 -12.50
C GLU A 342 -12.70 -11.84 -12.88
N CYS A 343 -13.03 -12.88 -12.11
CA CYS A 343 -14.11 -13.84 -12.38
C CYS A 343 -13.95 -14.63 -13.69
N ASN A 344 -12.74 -14.66 -14.27
CA ASN A 344 -12.43 -15.47 -15.43
C ASN A 344 -11.93 -16.85 -15.00
N TYR A 345 -12.89 -17.68 -14.60
CA TYR A 345 -12.62 -18.96 -13.93
C TYR A 345 -12.02 -20.04 -14.85
N ASP A 346 -12.33 -20.01 -16.16
CA ASP A 346 -11.78 -20.98 -17.12
C ASP A 346 -10.29 -20.72 -17.37
N ASP A 347 -9.92 -19.47 -17.66
CA ASP A 347 -8.51 -19.12 -17.85
C ASP A 347 -7.73 -19.28 -16.54
N ALA A 348 -8.33 -18.95 -15.38
CA ALA A 348 -7.70 -19.17 -14.08
C ALA A 348 -7.34 -20.65 -13.88
N PHE A 349 -8.28 -21.55 -14.18
CA PHE A 349 -8.05 -23.00 -14.11
C PHE A 349 -6.91 -23.44 -15.05
N ASP A 350 -6.89 -22.95 -16.29
CA ASP A 350 -5.84 -23.28 -17.26
C ASP A 350 -4.46 -22.85 -16.78
N TYR A 351 -4.33 -21.67 -16.17
CA TYR A 351 -3.06 -21.22 -15.59
C TYR A 351 -2.66 -22.03 -14.35
N PHE A 352 -3.60 -22.41 -13.48
CA PHE A 352 -3.29 -23.32 -12.38
C PHE A 352 -2.85 -24.70 -12.88
N ARG A 353 -3.46 -25.22 -13.95
CA ARG A 353 -3.01 -26.46 -14.60
C ARG A 353 -1.60 -26.32 -15.16
N LYS A 354 -1.28 -25.21 -15.84
CA LYS A 354 0.08 -24.93 -16.32
C LYS A 354 1.10 -24.89 -15.18
N ALA A 355 0.74 -24.32 -14.03
CA ALA A 355 1.60 -24.31 -12.85
C ALA A 355 1.87 -25.74 -12.32
N LEU A 356 0.84 -26.58 -12.21
CA LEU A 356 1.00 -27.99 -11.79
C LEU A 356 1.79 -28.83 -12.79
N ASP A 357 1.54 -28.64 -14.09
CA ASP A 357 2.25 -29.32 -15.16
C ASP A 357 3.74 -28.99 -15.14
N PHE A 358 4.08 -27.72 -14.94
CA PHE A 358 5.47 -27.28 -14.83
C PHE A 358 6.16 -27.90 -13.60
N GLU A 359 5.51 -27.88 -12.43
CA GLU A 359 6.01 -28.53 -11.21
C GLU A 359 6.27 -30.03 -11.44
N THR A 360 5.29 -30.73 -12.01
CA THR A 360 5.35 -32.18 -12.17
C THR A 360 6.34 -32.61 -13.25
N ASN A 361 6.30 -31.98 -14.42
CA ASN A 361 6.97 -32.48 -15.62
C ASN A 361 8.31 -31.78 -15.91
N VAL A 362 8.48 -30.52 -15.48
CA VAL A 362 9.74 -29.77 -15.70
C VAL A 362 10.63 -29.86 -14.47
N LEU A 363 10.07 -29.59 -13.28
CA LEU A 363 10.84 -29.62 -12.04
C LEU A 363 10.92 -31.03 -11.42
N SER A 364 10.18 -32.01 -11.96
CA SER A 364 10.05 -33.37 -11.39
C SER A 364 9.64 -33.35 -9.91
N SER A 365 8.91 -32.32 -9.49
CA SER A 365 8.49 -32.15 -8.11
C SER A 365 7.21 -32.96 -7.85
N SER A 366 7.07 -33.48 -6.64
CA SER A 366 5.87 -34.22 -6.23
C SER A 366 5.47 -33.86 -4.81
N ASN A 367 4.16 -33.74 -4.59
CA ASN A 367 3.56 -33.46 -3.28
C ASN A 367 4.24 -32.31 -2.52
N THR A 368 4.58 -31.21 -3.21
CA THR A 368 5.16 -30.03 -2.53
C THR A 368 4.05 -29.18 -1.91
N ALA A 369 4.40 -28.42 -0.86
CA ALA A 369 3.46 -27.47 -0.25
C ALA A 369 2.89 -26.47 -1.27
N PHE A 370 3.68 -26.10 -2.28
CA PHE A 370 3.23 -25.22 -3.36
C PHE A 370 2.20 -25.90 -4.27
N MET A 371 2.38 -27.17 -4.64
CA MET A 371 1.35 -27.95 -5.34
C MET A 371 0.06 -28.03 -4.51
N GLY A 372 0.16 -28.19 -3.19
CA GLY A 372 -0.97 -28.11 -2.27
C GLY A 372 -1.75 -26.80 -2.41
N LYS A 373 -1.06 -25.65 -2.50
CA LYS A 373 -1.68 -24.34 -2.74
C LYS A 373 -2.37 -24.24 -4.09
N ILE A 374 -1.77 -24.79 -5.15
CA ILE A 374 -2.36 -24.77 -6.49
C ILE A 374 -3.65 -25.60 -6.51
N TYR A 375 -3.65 -26.80 -5.96
CA TYR A 375 -4.87 -27.62 -5.83
C TYR A 375 -5.95 -26.92 -5.02
N GLY A 376 -5.59 -26.23 -3.94
CA GLY A 376 -6.54 -25.46 -3.14
C GLY A 376 -7.17 -24.32 -3.94
N SER A 377 -6.40 -23.68 -4.81
CA SER A 377 -6.88 -22.61 -5.69
C SER A 377 -7.78 -23.13 -6.80
N ILE A 378 -7.47 -24.30 -7.38
CA ILE A 378 -8.37 -25.00 -8.30
C ILE A 378 -9.70 -25.35 -7.61
N GLY A 379 -9.65 -25.81 -6.35
CA GLY A 379 -10.84 -26.06 -5.55
C GLY A 379 -11.71 -24.80 -5.36
N ILE A 380 -11.09 -23.65 -5.12
CA ILE A 380 -11.80 -22.35 -5.06
C ILE A 380 -12.44 -22.00 -6.40
N VAL A 381 -11.73 -22.21 -7.52
CA VAL A 381 -12.28 -21.96 -8.86
C VAL A 381 -13.55 -22.81 -9.09
N TYR A 382 -13.51 -24.10 -8.77
CA TYR A 382 -14.71 -24.95 -8.87
C TYR A 382 -15.83 -24.53 -7.92
N TYR A 383 -15.49 -24.09 -6.71
CA TYR A 383 -16.47 -23.53 -5.78
C TYR A 383 -17.16 -22.29 -6.38
N ASN A 384 -16.40 -21.37 -6.98
CA ASN A 384 -16.92 -20.16 -7.61
C ASN A 384 -17.77 -20.49 -8.85
N LYS A 385 -17.48 -21.59 -9.55
CA LYS A 385 -18.31 -22.16 -10.63
C LYS A 385 -19.55 -22.92 -10.14
N HIS A 386 -19.80 -22.97 -8.82
CA HIS A 386 -20.87 -23.74 -8.19
C HIS A 386 -20.77 -25.27 -8.38
N CYS A 387 -19.58 -25.79 -8.74
CA CYS A 387 -19.31 -27.22 -8.87
C CYS A 387 -18.74 -27.76 -7.55
N TYR A 388 -19.55 -27.80 -6.49
CA TYR A 388 -19.06 -28.04 -5.13
C TYR A 388 -18.48 -29.44 -4.90
N GLY A 389 -18.96 -30.48 -5.60
CA GLY A 389 -18.37 -31.82 -5.53
C GLY A 389 -16.90 -31.84 -5.99
N LEU A 390 -16.61 -31.23 -7.15
CA LEU A 390 -15.22 -31.08 -7.64
C LEU A 390 -14.41 -30.14 -6.74
N ALA A 391 -15.03 -29.08 -6.20
CA ALA A 391 -14.37 -28.20 -5.24
C ALA A 391 -13.88 -29.00 -4.01
N LEU A 392 -14.73 -29.85 -3.44
CA LEU A 392 -14.39 -30.70 -2.30
C LEU A 392 -13.26 -31.69 -2.65
N GLU A 393 -13.31 -32.33 -3.82
CA GLU A 393 -12.25 -33.24 -4.27
C GLU A 393 -10.87 -32.55 -4.29
N TYR A 394 -10.78 -31.40 -4.96
CA TYR A 394 -9.53 -30.64 -5.08
C TYR A 394 -9.07 -30.05 -3.74
N LEU A 395 -10.01 -29.58 -2.91
CA LEU A 395 -9.69 -29.06 -1.57
C LEU A 395 -9.21 -30.17 -0.63
N MET A 396 -9.77 -31.38 -0.70
CA MET A 396 -9.28 -32.54 0.07
C MET A 396 -7.88 -32.97 -0.38
N LYS A 397 -7.62 -32.95 -1.69
CA LYS A 397 -6.26 -33.20 -2.21
C LYS A 397 -5.27 -32.15 -1.71
N SER A 398 -5.65 -30.88 -1.74
CA SER A 398 -4.88 -29.77 -1.18
C SER A 398 -4.60 -29.95 0.31
N PHE A 399 -5.62 -30.35 1.07
CA PHE A 399 -5.53 -30.60 2.50
C PHE A 399 -4.51 -31.69 2.83
N ASN A 400 -4.61 -32.85 2.19
CA ASN A 400 -3.69 -33.97 2.45
C ASN A 400 -2.24 -33.58 2.16
N ILE A 401 -1.97 -32.94 1.02
CA ILE A 401 -0.61 -32.48 0.66
C ILE A 401 -0.09 -31.46 1.69
N LEU A 402 -0.89 -30.48 2.09
CA LEU A 402 -0.45 -29.46 3.04
C LEU A 402 -0.27 -30.02 4.46
N LEU A 403 -1.13 -30.94 4.87
CA LEU A 403 -0.98 -31.64 6.15
C LEU A 403 0.35 -32.39 6.20
N ASP A 404 0.71 -33.11 5.14
CA ASP A 404 1.95 -33.89 5.07
C ASP A 404 3.20 -33.01 4.93
N THR A 405 3.09 -31.86 4.25
CA THR A 405 4.27 -31.02 3.91
C THR A 405 4.57 -29.92 4.92
N VAL A 406 3.55 -29.26 5.46
CA VAL A 406 3.72 -28.11 6.38
C VAL A 406 3.07 -28.34 7.74
N GLY A 407 2.28 -29.40 7.90
CA GLY A 407 1.67 -29.78 9.17
C GLY A 407 0.32 -29.12 9.45
N TYR A 408 -0.31 -29.57 10.53
CA TYR A 408 -1.67 -29.19 10.91
C TYR A 408 -1.77 -27.71 11.32
N ASP A 409 -0.84 -27.22 12.15
CA ASP A 409 -0.89 -25.87 12.73
C ASP A 409 -0.38 -24.77 11.76
N HIS A 410 -0.20 -25.09 10.47
CA HIS A 410 0.26 -24.14 9.47
C HIS A 410 -0.87 -23.26 8.92
N GLY A 411 -0.57 -22.00 8.60
CA GLY A 411 -1.55 -21.03 8.09
C GLY A 411 -2.20 -21.44 6.75
N ASP A 412 -1.46 -22.15 5.89
CA ASP A 412 -2.00 -22.69 4.63
C ASP A 412 -3.03 -23.80 4.89
N THR A 413 -2.81 -24.66 5.90
CA THR A 413 -3.75 -25.70 6.32
C THR A 413 -5.04 -25.07 6.86
N ALA A 414 -4.93 -23.99 7.65
CA ALA A 414 -6.10 -23.22 8.12
C ALA A 414 -6.90 -22.58 6.98
N MET A 415 -6.22 -22.18 5.89
CA MET A 415 -6.89 -21.65 4.70
C MET A 415 -7.70 -22.73 3.98
N VAL A 416 -7.14 -23.95 3.82
CA VAL A 416 -7.88 -25.06 3.22
C VAL A 416 -9.07 -25.48 4.07
N PHE A 417 -8.93 -25.58 5.39
CA PHE A 417 -10.07 -25.80 6.29
C PHE A 417 -11.16 -24.74 6.11
N THR A 418 -10.79 -23.46 5.96
CA THR A 418 -11.76 -22.39 5.70
C THR A 418 -12.53 -22.64 4.39
N ASN A 419 -11.84 -23.09 3.34
CA ASN A 419 -12.48 -23.35 2.04
C ASN A 419 -13.32 -24.63 2.02
N LEU A 420 -12.86 -25.69 2.69
CA LEU A 420 -13.65 -26.91 2.90
C LEU A 420 -14.95 -26.59 3.65
N GLY A 421 -14.87 -25.77 4.70
CA GLY A 421 -16.06 -25.33 5.43
C GLY A 421 -17.07 -24.61 4.55
N ARG A 422 -16.62 -23.71 3.67
CA ARG A 422 -17.47 -23.02 2.69
C ARG A 422 -18.11 -23.99 1.69
N ALA A 423 -17.34 -24.96 1.18
CA ALA A 423 -17.83 -25.93 0.21
C ALA A 423 -18.87 -26.87 0.84
N TYR A 424 -18.63 -27.36 2.06
CA TYR A 424 -19.62 -28.16 2.80
C TYR A 424 -20.88 -27.35 3.15
N GLN A 425 -20.74 -26.07 3.51
CA GLN A 425 -21.88 -25.20 3.76
C GLN A 425 -22.76 -25.04 2.50
N ALA A 426 -22.14 -24.87 1.33
CA ALA A 426 -22.87 -24.76 0.07
C ALA A 426 -23.60 -26.07 -0.31
N GLU A 427 -23.04 -27.22 0.04
CA GLU A 427 -23.67 -28.54 -0.04
C GLU A 427 -24.67 -28.82 1.10
N LYS A 428 -24.94 -27.83 1.97
CA LYS A 428 -25.82 -27.93 3.15
C LYS A 428 -25.38 -28.98 4.18
N ASN A 429 -24.12 -29.41 4.14
CA ASN A 429 -23.52 -30.27 5.17
C ASN A 429 -22.96 -29.41 6.30
N TYR A 430 -23.88 -28.87 7.11
CA TYR A 430 -23.54 -27.84 8.09
C TYR A 430 -22.63 -28.34 9.23
N ASP A 431 -22.72 -29.60 9.63
CA ASP A 431 -21.89 -30.13 10.71
C ASP A 431 -20.43 -30.27 10.28
N LEU A 432 -20.17 -30.76 9.06
CA LEU A 432 -18.82 -30.74 8.49
C LEU A 432 -18.34 -29.32 8.24
N ALA A 433 -19.22 -28.40 7.83
CA ALA A 433 -18.87 -26.99 7.66
C ALA A 433 -18.39 -26.36 8.97
N LEU A 434 -19.13 -26.55 10.07
CA LEU A 434 -18.76 -26.09 11.41
C LEU A 434 -17.43 -26.69 11.85
N GLN A 435 -17.26 -28.01 11.73
CA GLN A 435 -16.02 -28.68 12.11
C GLN A 435 -14.80 -28.06 11.41
N ASN A 436 -14.90 -27.85 10.10
CA ASN A 436 -13.82 -27.27 9.30
C ASN A 436 -13.57 -25.79 9.68
N HIS A 437 -14.61 -24.98 9.88
CA HIS A 437 -14.43 -23.59 10.31
C HIS A 437 -13.85 -23.45 11.72
N VAL A 438 -14.23 -24.32 12.65
CA VAL A 438 -13.67 -24.36 14.01
C VAL A 438 -12.20 -24.80 13.98
N ASN A 439 -11.85 -25.82 13.20
CA ASN A 439 -10.45 -26.21 13.01
C ASN A 439 -9.60 -25.05 12.46
N ALA A 440 -10.11 -24.34 11.45
CA ALA A 440 -9.44 -23.15 10.92
C ALA A 440 -9.28 -22.04 11.96
N LEU A 441 -10.30 -21.81 12.81
CA LEU A 441 -10.23 -20.83 13.88
C LEU A 441 -9.18 -21.22 14.93
N ASN A 442 -9.14 -22.47 15.35
CA ASN A 442 -8.19 -22.97 16.35
C ASN A 442 -6.73 -22.78 15.90
N ILE A 443 -6.42 -23.08 14.63
CA ILE A 443 -5.08 -22.83 14.09
C ILE A 443 -4.78 -21.32 14.08
N LYS A 444 -5.72 -20.49 13.61
CA LYS A 444 -5.55 -19.04 13.56
C LYS A 444 -5.35 -18.42 14.96
N LEU A 445 -6.03 -18.93 16.00
CA LEU A 445 -5.84 -18.49 17.38
C LEU A 445 -4.44 -18.79 17.92
N LYS A 446 -3.78 -19.86 17.44
CA LYS A 446 -2.39 -20.17 17.80
C LYS A 446 -1.36 -19.27 17.12
N ILE A 447 -1.61 -18.89 15.86
CA ILE A 447 -0.60 -18.22 15.01
C ILE A 447 -0.82 -16.72 14.82
N LEU A 448 -1.97 -16.16 15.25
CA LEU A 448 -2.30 -14.75 15.10
C LEU A 448 -2.50 -14.06 16.45
N PRO A 449 -2.22 -12.74 16.54
CA PRO A 449 -2.59 -11.94 17.71
C PRO A 449 -4.11 -11.98 17.99
N PRO A 450 -4.54 -11.82 19.25
CA PRO A 450 -5.95 -11.94 19.66
C PRO A 450 -6.95 -11.04 18.92
N ASP A 451 -6.53 -9.84 18.53
CA ASP A 451 -7.39 -8.87 17.83
C ASP A 451 -7.16 -8.88 16.29
N HIS A 452 -6.54 -9.92 15.73
CA HIS A 452 -6.25 -9.95 14.30
C HIS A 452 -7.55 -10.10 13.45
N PRO A 453 -7.80 -9.27 12.42
CA PRO A 453 -9.06 -9.28 11.65
C PRO A 453 -9.46 -10.62 11.02
N ARG A 454 -8.48 -11.49 10.71
CA ARG A 454 -8.74 -12.87 10.21
C ARG A 454 -9.46 -13.76 11.24
N LEU A 455 -9.33 -13.49 12.54
CA LEU A 455 -10.08 -14.19 13.59
C LEU A 455 -11.56 -13.81 13.52
N ALA A 456 -11.87 -12.52 13.39
CA ALA A 456 -13.24 -12.06 13.19
C ALA A 456 -13.92 -12.71 11.98
N ARG A 457 -13.20 -12.82 10.85
CA ARG A 457 -13.74 -13.49 9.65
C ARG A 457 -14.07 -14.96 9.91
N SER A 458 -13.26 -15.68 10.71
CA SER A 458 -13.59 -17.06 11.10
C SER A 458 -14.89 -17.12 11.91
N TYR A 459 -15.07 -16.22 12.88
CA TYR A 459 -16.31 -16.14 13.64
C TYR A 459 -17.52 -15.82 12.75
N VAL A 460 -17.39 -14.93 11.76
CA VAL A 460 -18.47 -14.68 10.79
C VAL A 460 -18.82 -15.94 9.99
N PHE A 461 -17.84 -16.73 9.56
CA PHE A 461 -18.14 -17.99 8.85
C PHE A 461 -18.87 -18.99 9.74
N ILE A 462 -18.45 -19.17 10.98
CA ILE A 462 -19.14 -20.02 11.95
C ILE A 462 -20.57 -19.52 12.20
N GLY A 463 -20.74 -18.21 12.40
CA GLY A 463 -22.03 -17.58 12.58
C GLY A 463 -22.97 -17.78 11.39
N ASN A 464 -22.45 -17.69 10.16
CA ASN A 464 -23.25 -17.97 8.95
C ASN A 464 -23.75 -19.41 8.92
N VAL A 465 -22.92 -20.38 9.30
CA VAL A 465 -23.37 -21.78 9.32
C VAL A 465 -24.45 -21.99 10.38
N TYR A 466 -24.31 -21.41 11.58
CA TYR A 466 -25.37 -21.46 12.58
C TYR A 466 -26.66 -20.78 12.12
N ALA A 467 -26.57 -19.64 11.43
CA ALA A 467 -27.72 -18.97 10.85
C ALA A 467 -28.45 -19.84 9.80
N ASP A 468 -27.70 -20.53 8.94
CA ASP A 468 -28.25 -21.47 7.96
C ASP A 468 -28.90 -22.69 8.62
N LYS A 469 -28.38 -23.12 9.79
CA LYS A 469 -29.01 -24.14 10.66
C LYS A 469 -30.21 -23.62 11.46
N GLN A 470 -30.50 -22.32 11.41
CA GLN A 470 -31.52 -21.64 12.23
C GLN A 470 -31.21 -21.66 13.74
N GLU A 471 -29.95 -21.86 14.13
CA GLU A 471 -29.46 -21.77 15.50
C GLU A 471 -29.05 -20.32 15.80
N PHE A 472 -30.03 -19.42 15.85
CA PHE A 472 -29.82 -17.97 15.83
C PHE A 472 -29.03 -17.42 17.02
N ASP A 473 -29.18 -17.98 18.22
CA ASP A 473 -28.43 -17.55 19.41
C ASP A 473 -26.92 -17.75 19.23
N LEU A 474 -26.53 -18.90 18.65
CA LEU A 474 -25.13 -19.22 18.37
C LEU A 474 -24.60 -18.38 17.20
N ALA A 475 -25.43 -18.11 16.19
CA ALA A 475 -25.07 -17.20 15.10
C ALA A 475 -24.76 -15.80 15.63
N PHE A 476 -25.66 -15.26 16.45
CA PHE A 476 -25.54 -13.94 17.06
C PHE A 476 -24.30 -13.82 17.94
N ALA A 477 -24.04 -14.80 18.82
CA ALA A 477 -22.84 -14.82 19.66
C ALA A 477 -21.54 -14.79 18.84
N ASN A 478 -21.49 -15.55 17.73
CA ASN A 478 -20.34 -15.54 16.83
C ASN A 478 -20.18 -14.20 16.10
N TYR A 479 -21.27 -13.59 15.62
CA TYR A 479 -21.20 -12.27 15.00
C TYR A 479 -20.78 -11.18 15.99
N GLN A 480 -21.19 -11.25 17.25
CA GLN A 480 -20.71 -10.33 18.29
C GLN A 480 -19.21 -10.48 18.56
N ASN A 481 -18.71 -11.71 18.65
CA ASN A 481 -17.26 -11.95 18.77
C ASN A 481 -16.49 -11.38 17.57
N ALA A 482 -17.02 -11.55 16.35
CA ALA A 482 -16.44 -10.94 15.16
C ALA A 482 -16.44 -9.41 15.23
N LEU A 483 -17.56 -8.80 15.61
CA LEU A 483 -17.72 -7.36 15.69
C LEU A 483 -16.78 -6.75 16.75
N ASN A 484 -16.64 -7.39 17.91
CA ASN A 484 -15.73 -6.96 18.98
C ASN A 484 -14.28 -6.90 18.49
N ILE A 485 -13.83 -7.89 17.73
CA ILE A 485 -12.49 -7.89 17.14
C ILE A 485 -12.39 -6.82 16.05
N GLN A 486 -13.38 -6.72 15.16
CA GLN A 486 -13.36 -5.78 14.04
C GLN A 486 -13.34 -4.32 14.51
N LEU A 487 -14.18 -3.94 15.47
CA LEU A 487 -14.20 -2.58 16.03
C LEU A 487 -12.89 -2.21 16.74
N LYS A 488 -12.14 -3.21 17.24
CA LYS A 488 -10.81 -2.98 17.84
C LYS A 488 -9.68 -2.90 16.82
N SER A 489 -9.84 -3.43 15.62
CA SER A 489 -8.73 -3.74 14.69
C SER A 489 -8.89 -3.20 13.27
N LEU A 490 -10.05 -2.64 12.93
CA LEU A 490 -10.38 -2.12 11.61
C LEU A 490 -10.92 -0.68 11.73
N PRO A 491 -10.83 0.13 10.66
CA PRO A 491 -11.44 1.45 10.62
C PRO A 491 -12.95 1.30 10.72
N ASP A 492 -13.62 2.31 11.27
CA ASP A 492 -15.09 2.34 11.39
C ASP A 492 -15.79 2.23 10.02
N SER A 493 -15.14 2.69 8.96
CA SER A 493 -15.59 2.58 7.57
C SER A 493 -15.32 1.21 6.94
N SER A 494 -14.78 0.23 7.67
CA SER A 494 -14.47 -1.07 7.10
C SER A 494 -15.74 -1.80 6.64
N ILE A 495 -15.77 -2.15 5.34
CA ILE A 495 -16.85 -2.98 4.75
C ILE A 495 -17.06 -4.27 5.54
N SER A 496 -16.03 -4.83 6.19
CA SER A 496 -16.18 -6.04 7.01
C SER A 496 -17.06 -5.83 8.24
N ILE A 497 -16.99 -4.65 8.87
CA ILE A 497 -17.87 -4.27 9.99
C ILE A 497 -19.31 -4.16 9.48
N GLY A 498 -19.50 -3.48 8.33
CA GLY A 498 -20.81 -3.34 7.70
C GLY A 498 -21.45 -4.69 7.37
N VAL A 499 -20.67 -5.66 6.86
CA VAL A 499 -21.13 -7.05 6.66
C VAL A 499 -21.58 -7.70 7.95
N THR A 500 -20.82 -7.57 9.05
CA THR A 500 -21.21 -8.18 10.33
C THR A 500 -22.49 -7.56 10.88
N PHE A 501 -22.64 -6.23 10.83
CA PHE A 501 -23.90 -5.57 11.19
C PHE A 501 -25.07 -6.05 10.33
N HIS A 502 -24.88 -6.16 9.01
CA HIS A 502 -25.91 -6.68 8.12
C HIS A 502 -26.32 -8.11 8.50
N ARG A 503 -25.37 -9.00 8.81
CA ARG A 503 -25.65 -10.38 9.28
C ARG A 503 -26.41 -10.40 10.61
N ILE A 504 -26.03 -9.56 11.57
CA ILE A 504 -26.75 -9.43 12.85
C ILE A 504 -28.19 -8.98 12.59
N GLY A 505 -28.38 -7.96 11.74
CA GLY A 505 -29.71 -7.48 11.38
C GLY A 505 -30.57 -8.58 10.76
N GLN A 506 -30.02 -9.39 9.85
CA GLN A 506 -30.72 -10.53 9.25
C GLN A 506 -31.17 -11.55 10.31
N VAL A 507 -30.33 -11.86 11.30
CA VAL A 507 -30.70 -12.74 12.42
C VAL A 507 -31.82 -12.12 13.25
N CYS A 508 -31.73 -10.83 13.59
CA CYS A 508 -32.78 -10.13 14.35
C CYS A 508 -34.13 -10.14 13.62
N VAL A 509 -34.17 -10.02 12.29
CA VAL A 509 -35.42 -10.16 11.53
C VAL A 509 -36.03 -11.56 11.71
N LYS A 510 -35.20 -12.61 11.69
CA LYS A 510 -35.65 -14.00 11.84
C LYS A 510 -36.10 -14.34 13.27
N THR A 511 -35.55 -13.67 14.29
CA THR A 511 -35.96 -13.84 15.69
C THR A 511 -37.11 -12.92 16.12
N GLY A 512 -37.57 -12.01 15.26
CA GLY A 512 -38.65 -11.06 15.55
C GLY A 512 -38.21 -9.80 16.30
N GLU A 513 -36.91 -9.59 16.46
CA GLU A 513 -36.32 -8.40 17.12
C GLU A 513 -36.20 -7.23 16.14
N TYR A 514 -37.32 -6.74 15.63
CA TYR A 514 -37.34 -5.78 14.52
C TYR A 514 -36.63 -4.46 14.83
N GLN A 515 -36.72 -3.94 16.06
CA GLN A 515 -36.01 -2.71 16.46
C GLN A 515 -34.49 -2.87 16.39
N SER A 516 -33.97 -4.00 16.87
CA SER A 516 -32.55 -4.35 16.76
C SER A 516 -32.13 -4.51 15.30
N ALA A 517 -32.98 -5.10 14.46
CA ALA A 517 -32.70 -5.25 13.03
C ALA A 517 -32.55 -3.89 12.32
N VAL A 518 -33.47 -2.94 12.57
CA VAL A 518 -33.41 -1.58 12.00
C VAL A 518 -32.10 -0.89 12.36
N GLU A 519 -31.69 -0.94 13.63
CA GLU A 519 -30.45 -0.29 14.07
C GLU A 519 -29.21 -0.90 13.41
N ASN A 520 -29.14 -2.23 13.31
CA ASN A 520 -28.03 -2.91 12.66
C ASN A 520 -27.98 -2.64 11.15
N PHE A 521 -29.13 -2.64 10.46
CA PHE A 521 -29.18 -2.29 9.03
C PHE A 521 -28.81 -0.83 8.78
N ARG A 522 -29.20 0.11 9.65
CA ARG A 522 -28.78 1.52 9.58
C ARG A 522 -27.26 1.66 9.67
N ARG A 523 -26.61 0.95 10.59
CA ARG A 523 -25.15 0.96 10.71
C ARG A 523 -24.46 0.36 9.49
N ALA A 524 -24.99 -0.75 8.98
CA ALA A 524 -24.49 -1.35 7.74
C ALA A 524 -24.62 -0.40 6.53
N ASP A 525 -25.76 0.28 6.39
CA ASP A 525 -26.03 1.23 5.30
C ASP A 525 -25.09 2.43 5.34
N HIS A 526 -24.85 2.98 6.54
CA HIS A 526 -23.91 4.07 6.73
C HIS A 526 -22.50 3.69 6.23
N ILE A 527 -22.00 2.52 6.64
CA ILE A 527 -20.67 2.03 6.22
C ILE A 527 -20.65 1.76 4.71
N TYR A 528 -21.67 1.08 4.17
CA TYR A 528 -21.70 0.76 2.75
C TYR A 528 -21.76 2.01 1.86
N LYS A 529 -22.51 3.05 2.24
CA LYS A 529 -22.55 4.32 1.49
C LYS A 529 -21.23 5.07 1.51
N LEU A 530 -20.45 4.96 2.58
CA LEU A 530 -19.13 5.58 2.67
C LEU A 530 -18.08 4.85 1.83
N SER A 531 -18.20 3.54 1.66
CA SER A 531 -17.11 2.70 1.13
C SER A 531 -17.39 2.03 -0.21
N LEU A 532 -18.63 2.03 -0.69
CA LEU A 532 -19.03 1.32 -1.90
C LEU A 532 -19.74 2.24 -2.89
N PRO A 533 -19.57 2.02 -4.20
CA PRO A 533 -20.38 2.69 -5.22
C PRO A 533 -21.88 2.43 -5.01
N SER A 534 -22.71 3.39 -5.42
CA SER A 534 -24.17 3.34 -5.24
C SER A 534 -24.87 2.14 -5.89
N ASN A 535 -24.24 1.50 -6.87
CA ASN A 535 -24.73 0.32 -7.58
C ASN A 535 -24.14 -1.01 -7.06
N HIS A 536 -23.36 -0.99 -5.98
CA HIS A 536 -22.72 -2.19 -5.47
C HIS A 536 -23.74 -3.21 -4.94
N GLN A 537 -23.59 -4.49 -5.29
CA GLN A 537 -24.53 -5.57 -4.96
C GLN A 537 -24.91 -5.65 -3.48
N ARG A 538 -23.95 -5.46 -2.56
CA ARG A 538 -24.22 -5.44 -1.10
C ARG A 538 -25.20 -4.33 -0.69
N LEU A 539 -25.07 -3.14 -1.28
CA LEU A 539 -25.98 -2.02 -0.99
C LEU A 539 -27.39 -2.33 -1.50
N LEU A 540 -27.49 -2.96 -2.67
CA LEU A 540 -28.76 -3.41 -3.24
C LEU A 540 -29.41 -4.50 -2.37
N GLN A 541 -28.63 -5.47 -1.90
CA GLN A 541 -29.14 -6.52 -1.01
C GLN A 541 -29.61 -5.95 0.33
N LEU A 542 -28.85 -5.03 0.92
CA LEU A 542 -29.25 -4.39 2.17
C LEU A 542 -30.58 -3.64 2.01
N LYS A 543 -30.77 -2.92 0.89
CA LYS A 543 -32.06 -2.26 0.59
C LYS A 543 -33.23 -3.25 0.50
N LEU A 544 -33.02 -4.41 -0.11
CA LEU A 544 -34.04 -5.47 -0.19
C LEU A 544 -34.38 -6.02 1.20
N ASP A 545 -33.38 -6.25 2.03
CA ASP A 545 -33.57 -6.74 3.39
C ASP A 545 -34.28 -5.71 4.28
N CYS A 546 -33.98 -4.41 4.12
CA CYS A 546 -34.70 -3.32 4.78
C CYS A 546 -36.18 -3.28 4.35
N ALA A 547 -36.48 -3.40 3.06
CA ALA A 547 -37.86 -3.43 2.56
C ALA A 547 -38.63 -4.63 3.12
N THR A 548 -38.00 -5.80 3.18
CA THR A 548 -38.60 -7.01 3.77
C THR A 548 -38.91 -6.81 5.27
N LEU A 549 -38.05 -6.09 5.99
CA LEU A 549 -38.28 -5.75 7.40
C LEU A 549 -39.47 -4.78 7.58
N GLU A 550 -39.61 -3.77 6.71
CA GLU A 550 -40.75 -2.84 6.72
C GLU A 550 -42.08 -3.58 6.50
N ASP A 551 -42.11 -4.55 5.57
CA ASP A 551 -43.28 -5.41 5.34
C ASP A 551 -43.64 -6.23 6.59
N HIS A 552 -42.64 -6.79 7.29
CA HIS A 552 -42.88 -7.53 8.54
C HIS A 552 -43.41 -6.62 9.66
N MET A 553 -42.88 -5.41 9.81
CA MET A 553 -43.30 -4.46 10.84
C MET A 553 -44.70 -3.86 10.59
N THR A 554 -45.17 -3.84 9.35
CA THR A 554 -46.51 -3.34 9.00
C THR A 554 -47.60 -4.41 9.11
N GLN A 555 -47.22 -5.69 9.10
CA GLN A 555 -48.12 -6.84 9.25
C GLN A 555 -48.26 -7.35 10.69
N SER A 556 -47.32 -6.99 11.59
CA SER A 556 -47.33 -7.26 13.03
C SER A 556 -48.05 -6.17 13.81
#